data_AF-A0A6J2TKX7-F1
#
_entry.id   AF-A0A6J2TKX7-F1
#
_cell.length_a   1.000
_cell.length_b   1.000
_cell.length_c   1.000
_cell.angle_alpha   90.00
_cell.angle_beta   90.00
_cell.angle_gamma   90.00
#
_symmetry.space_group_name_H-M   'P 1'
#
loop_
_entity.id
_entity.type
_entity.pdbx_description
1 polymer ?
#
loop_
_entity_poly.entity_id
_entity_poly.type
_entity_poly.pdbx_seq_one_letter_code
_entity_poly.pdbx_strand_id
1 'polypeptide(L)'
;MKTPLYVSGLTSKSSAELVGRARRSGYCVFGETLVGSLGRSMNGVRMADRIYYVTSPPIRESAETPRQLMKSLAYDDLQLTGSDNCTFNKEHKAKGLNDFTKIPNGVNGVEDRMSLVWEKGVHAGLLDPCRFVAVTSTNAAKIFNIYPQKGRIAVGSDADVVIWNPNATRTISKDTHHQACDFNIFEGMTVHGVPEFVLVHGRICVENGLVRVAEGFGRFVPTPVRPPFVYDIIEGKVKPTADEQHEEKMNGNMAKKFAELDIQIPPEEPIFDGNLAGPAISPTSTHTMLGRVDGKRDMQESSFSISEELDRSSVRACIRVKNPPGGKSSGFW
;
A
#
# COMPACT_ATOMS: atom_id res chain seq x y z
N MET A 1 -16.24 -3.83 22.04
CA MET A 1 -14.78 -3.71 21.80
C MET A 1 -14.60 -2.65 20.72
N LYS A 2 -13.73 -1.65 20.91
CA LYS A 2 -13.38 -0.71 19.82
C LYS A 2 -12.33 -1.42 18.94
N THR A 3 -12.61 -1.60 17.66
CA THR A 3 -11.71 -2.29 16.71
C THR A 3 -10.99 -1.24 15.86
N PRO A 4 -9.65 -1.30 15.72
CA PRO A 4 -8.93 -0.43 14.80
C PRO A 4 -9.31 -0.72 13.35
N LEU A 5 -9.35 0.31 12.52
CA LEU A 5 -9.64 0.17 11.09
C LEU A 5 -8.42 0.62 10.26
N TYR A 6 -8.11 -0.15 9.23
CA TYR A 6 -7.13 0.23 8.21
C TYR A 6 -7.86 0.35 6.87
N VAL A 7 -7.79 1.53 6.24
CA VAL A 7 -8.41 1.79 4.94
C VAL A 7 -7.31 1.88 3.89
N SER A 8 -7.20 0.83 3.07
CA SER A 8 -6.26 0.76 1.94
C SER A 8 -6.81 1.44 0.70
N GLY A 9 -5.93 1.82 -0.22
CA GLY A 9 -6.35 2.21 -1.57
C GLY A 9 -7.07 3.56 -1.66
N LEU A 10 -6.76 4.51 -0.78
CA LEU A 10 -7.39 5.84 -0.80
C LEU A 10 -6.89 6.65 -2.00
N THR A 11 -7.73 6.76 -3.03
CA THR A 11 -7.40 7.47 -4.28
C THR A 11 -8.04 8.85 -4.41
N SER A 12 -8.98 9.25 -3.53
CA SER A 12 -9.66 10.54 -3.64
C SER A 12 -9.42 11.46 -2.43
N LYS A 13 -9.44 12.78 -2.69
CA LYS A 13 -9.45 13.83 -1.67
C LYS A 13 -10.54 13.58 -0.61
N SER A 14 -11.78 13.35 -1.05
CA SER A 14 -12.92 13.14 -0.14
C SER A 14 -12.72 11.95 0.79
N SER A 15 -12.14 10.85 0.30
CA SER A 15 -11.86 9.67 1.11
C SER A 15 -10.77 9.93 2.14
N ALA A 16 -9.72 10.68 1.77
CA ALA A 16 -8.67 11.09 2.69
C ALA A 16 -9.19 12.05 3.78
N GLU A 17 -10.04 13.00 3.41
CA GLU A 17 -10.67 13.93 4.36
C GLU A 17 -11.58 13.21 5.36
N LEU A 18 -12.31 12.19 4.93
CA LEU A 18 -13.13 11.36 5.82
C LEU A 18 -12.27 10.63 6.86
N VAL A 19 -11.17 10.01 6.42
CA VAL A 19 -10.22 9.33 7.32
C VAL A 19 -9.59 10.35 8.28
N GLY A 20 -9.13 11.48 7.78
CA GLY A 20 -8.58 12.56 8.61
C GLY A 20 -9.57 13.08 9.65
N ARG A 21 -10.84 13.30 9.28
CA ARG A 21 -11.91 13.68 10.22
C ARG A 21 -12.11 12.62 11.30
N ALA A 22 -12.23 11.35 10.93
CA ALA A 22 -12.39 10.27 11.90
C ALA A 22 -11.21 10.18 12.87
N ARG A 23 -9.97 10.36 12.40
CA ARG A 23 -8.78 10.41 13.28
C ARG A 23 -8.85 11.57 14.26
N ARG A 24 -9.17 12.79 13.79
CA ARG A 24 -9.32 13.98 14.64
C ARG A 24 -10.46 13.84 15.67
N SER A 25 -11.48 13.05 15.36
CA SER A 25 -12.56 12.67 16.29
C SER A 25 -12.16 11.57 17.29
N GLY A 26 -10.91 11.12 17.30
CA GLY A 26 -10.39 10.12 18.25
C GLY A 26 -10.66 8.67 17.86
N TYR A 27 -11.12 8.39 16.64
CA TYR A 27 -11.21 7.02 16.14
C TYR A 27 -9.83 6.48 15.78
N CYS A 28 -9.57 5.22 16.14
CA CYS A 28 -8.35 4.52 15.72
C CYS A 28 -8.52 4.01 14.29
N VAL A 29 -8.29 4.90 13.32
CA VAL A 29 -8.31 4.59 11.89
C VAL A 29 -7.00 4.99 11.24
N PHE A 30 -6.52 4.12 10.36
CA PHE A 30 -5.34 4.35 9.53
C PHE A 30 -5.74 4.43 8.06
N GLY A 31 -5.09 5.31 7.31
CA GLY A 31 -5.28 5.48 5.88
C GLY A 31 -3.99 5.25 5.10
N GLU A 32 -4.11 4.46 4.04
CA GLU A 32 -3.07 4.25 3.04
C GLU A 32 -3.52 4.79 1.69
N THR A 33 -2.69 5.62 1.09
CA THR A 33 -2.83 6.04 -0.31
C THR A 33 -1.82 5.32 -1.20
N LEU A 34 -2.06 5.34 -2.51
CA LEU A 34 -1.29 4.57 -3.49
C LEU A 34 -0.43 5.48 -4.34
N VAL A 35 0.78 5.02 -4.67
CA VAL A 35 1.69 5.74 -5.58
C VAL A 35 1.02 6.10 -6.91
N GLY A 36 0.14 5.24 -7.44
CA GLY A 36 -0.63 5.53 -8.66
C GLY A 36 -1.40 6.85 -8.56
N SER A 37 -2.01 7.14 -7.40
CA SER A 37 -2.77 8.38 -7.16
C SER A 37 -1.92 9.55 -6.64
N LEU A 38 -0.73 9.29 -6.09
CA LEU A 38 0.24 10.33 -5.70
C LEU A 38 1.09 10.82 -6.88
N GLY A 39 1.38 9.95 -7.84
CA GLY A 39 2.22 10.25 -8.99
C GLY A 39 1.42 10.73 -10.21
N ARG A 40 0.14 10.32 -10.33
CA ARG A 40 -0.66 10.52 -11.55
C ARG A 40 -2.11 10.90 -11.26
N SER A 41 -2.67 11.71 -12.14
CA SER A 41 -4.12 11.87 -12.33
C SER A 41 -4.49 11.48 -13.76
N MET A 42 -5.78 11.24 -14.01
CA MET A 42 -6.27 10.95 -15.37
C MET A 42 -6.37 12.21 -16.24
N ASN A 43 -6.06 13.40 -15.71
CA ASN A 43 -5.97 14.63 -16.49
C ASN A 43 -4.86 14.51 -17.56
N GLY A 44 -5.17 14.87 -18.80
CA GLY A 44 -4.24 14.80 -19.92
C GLY A 44 -3.91 13.39 -20.41
N VAL A 45 -4.46 12.33 -19.81
CA VAL A 45 -4.34 10.95 -20.34
C VAL A 45 -5.27 10.79 -21.53
N ARG A 46 -4.71 10.49 -22.71
CA ARG A 46 -5.47 10.26 -23.95
C ARG A 46 -6.44 9.10 -23.75
N MET A 47 -7.64 9.21 -24.31
CA MET A 47 -8.69 8.18 -24.17
C MET A 47 -8.18 6.78 -24.55
N ALA A 48 -7.41 6.67 -25.63
CA ALA A 48 -6.84 5.41 -26.10
C ALA A 48 -5.87 4.76 -25.10
N ASP A 49 -5.20 5.53 -24.25
CA ASP A 49 -4.23 5.01 -23.27
C ASP A 49 -4.87 4.71 -21.92
N ARG A 50 -6.10 5.18 -21.64
CA ARG A 50 -6.76 5.04 -20.33
C ARG A 50 -6.93 3.58 -19.90
N ILE A 51 -6.99 2.66 -20.86
CA ILE A 51 -7.03 1.21 -20.62
C ILE A 51 -5.86 0.72 -19.76
N TYR A 52 -4.68 1.34 -19.88
CA TYR A 52 -3.47 0.96 -19.12
C TYR A 52 -3.49 1.45 -17.66
N TYR A 53 -4.36 2.39 -17.32
CA TYR A 53 -4.48 2.99 -15.98
C TYR A 53 -5.63 2.38 -15.17
N VAL A 54 -6.37 1.41 -15.73
CA VAL A 54 -7.52 0.79 -15.05
C VAL A 54 -7.06 0.02 -13.82
N THR A 55 -7.53 0.48 -12.66
CA THR A 55 -7.34 -0.11 -11.33
C THR A 55 -8.54 0.24 -10.44
N SER A 56 -8.65 -0.41 -9.28
CA SER A 56 -9.76 -0.26 -8.34
C SER A 56 -9.28 -0.08 -6.90
N PRO A 57 -9.58 1.04 -6.21
CA PRO A 57 -10.33 2.20 -6.71
C PRO A 57 -9.59 2.95 -7.84
N PRO A 58 -10.30 3.64 -8.76
CA PRO A 58 -9.67 4.26 -9.91
C PRO A 58 -8.81 5.46 -9.53
N ILE A 59 -7.77 5.72 -10.34
CA ILE A 59 -7.03 6.99 -10.34
C ILE A 59 -7.99 8.10 -10.78
N ARG A 60 -7.98 9.24 -10.08
CA ARG A 60 -8.97 10.31 -10.26
C ARG A 60 -8.61 11.25 -11.40
N GLU A 61 -9.61 11.88 -12.00
CA GLU A 61 -9.41 12.83 -13.10
C GLU A 61 -8.78 14.15 -12.64
N SER A 62 -9.16 14.66 -11.47
CA SER A 62 -8.70 15.97 -11.02
C SER A 62 -7.18 16.03 -10.84
N ALA A 63 -6.55 17.01 -11.49
CA ALA A 63 -5.12 17.30 -11.40
C ALA A 63 -4.65 17.65 -9.98
N GLU A 64 -5.56 18.09 -9.11
CA GLU A 64 -5.25 18.43 -7.72
C GLU A 64 -5.20 17.22 -6.80
N THR A 65 -5.80 16.09 -7.20
CA THR A 65 -5.91 14.90 -6.32
C THR A 65 -4.55 14.42 -5.78
N PRO A 66 -3.50 14.27 -6.62
CA PRO A 66 -2.19 13.85 -6.11
C PRO A 66 -1.61 14.78 -5.04
N ARG A 67 -1.71 16.10 -5.25
CA ARG A 67 -1.22 17.10 -4.31
C ARG A 67 -2.00 17.07 -3.00
N GLN A 68 -3.32 16.90 -3.07
CA GLN A 68 -4.19 16.83 -1.89
C GLN A 68 -3.91 15.57 -1.04
N LEU A 69 -3.75 14.42 -1.69
CA LEU A 69 -3.35 13.18 -0.99
C LEU A 69 -1.97 13.32 -0.34
N MET A 70 -1.03 14.01 -0.99
CA MET A 70 0.29 14.30 -0.41
C MET A 70 0.20 15.23 0.80
N LYS A 71 -0.68 16.24 0.79
CA LYS A 71 -0.97 17.07 1.97
C LYS A 71 -1.57 16.25 3.11
N SER A 72 -2.48 15.31 2.82
CA SER A 72 -3.02 14.41 3.84
C SER A 72 -1.94 13.50 4.45
N LEU A 73 -0.93 13.09 3.68
CA LEU A 73 0.26 12.41 4.22
C LEU A 73 1.09 13.36 5.09
N ALA A 74 1.27 14.62 4.70
CA ALA A 74 2.02 15.60 5.48
C ALA A 74 1.38 15.88 6.85
N TYR A 75 0.05 16.00 6.88
CA TYR A 75 -0.73 16.31 8.09
C TYR A 75 -1.02 15.09 8.98
N ASP A 76 -0.54 13.91 8.60
CA ASP A 76 -0.85 12.65 9.29
C ASP A 76 -2.34 12.28 9.32
N ASP A 77 -3.11 12.82 8.38
CA ASP A 77 -4.45 12.31 8.07
C ASP A 77 -4.35 10.93 7.42
N LEU A 78 -3.33 10.72 6.59
CA LEU A 78 -2.91 9.44 6.04
C LEU A 78 -1.51 9.06 6.56
N GLN A 79 -1.28 7.79 6.84
CA GLN A 79 -0.06 7.34 7.53
C GLN A 79 0.90 6.62 6.59
N LEU A 80 0.41 6.11 5.46
CA LEU A 80 1.12 5.11 4.65
C LEU A 80 0.98 5.33 3.17
N THR A 81 2.01 4.88 2.45
CA THR A 81 2.06 4.81 1.00
C THR A 81 2.27 3.37 0.53
N GLY A 82 1.30 2.87 -0.22
CA GLY A 82 1.35 1.59 -0.92
C GLY A 82 1.62 1.75 -2.42
N SER A 83 1.83 0.62 -3.09
CA SER A 83 1.83 0.59 -4.56
C SER A 83 0.61 -0.08 -5.16
N ASP A 84 -0.02 -1.01 -4.44
CA ASP A 84 -1.03 -1.93 -4.99
C ASP A 84 -0.56 -2.55 -6.32
N ASN A 85 0.71 -2.97 -6.35
CA ASN A 85 1.37 -3.38 -7.56
C ASN A 85 0.77 -4.69 -8.09
N CYS A 86 -0.04 -4.58 -9.13
CA CYS A 86 -0.72 -5.68 -9.78
C CYS A 86 -0.63 -5.46 -11.30
N THR A 87 0.37 -6.08 -11.92
CA THR A 87 0.77 -5.72 -13.29
C THR A 87 0.26 -6.70 -14.33
N PHE A 88 -0.22 -6.15 -15.44
CA PHE A 88 -0.64 -6.90 -16.63
C PHE A 88 0.01 -6.25 -17.85
N ASN A 89 0.38 -7.04 -18.86
CA ASN A 89 0.86 -6.50 -20.14
C ASN A 89 -0.26 -5.83 -20.94
N LYS A 90 0.10 -5.01 -21.94
CA LYS A 90 -0.86 -4.36 -22.84
C LYS A 90 -1.80 -5.35 -23.50
N GLU A 91 -1.30 -6.52 -23.91
CA GLU A 91 -2.12 -7.59 -24.51
C GLU A 91 -3.21 -8.11 -23.57
N HIS A 92 -2.92 -8.20 -22.27
CA HIS A 92 -3.88 -8.63 -21.26
C HIS A 92 -4.95 -7.55 -21.03
N LYS A 93 -4.53 -6.28 -20.94
CA LYS A 93 -5.44 -5.14 -20.83
C LYS A 93 -6.37 -5.03 -22.04
N ALA A 94 -5.84 -5.25 -23.24
CA ALA A 94 -6.58 -5.16 -24.51
C ALA A 94 -7.76 -6.14 -24.63
N LYS A 95 -7.78 -7.23 -23.85
CA LYS A 95 -8.93 -8.15 -23.79
C LYS A 95 -10.24 -7.47 -23.38
N GLY A 96 -10.16 -6.34 -22.66
CA GLY A 96 -11.31 -5.53 -22.27
C GLY A 96 -11.56 -4.29 -23.14
N LEU A 97 -10.98 -4.19 -24.34
CA LEU A 97 -11.11 -3.00 -25.20
C LEU A 97 -12.57 -2.62 -25.50
N ASN A 98 -13.44 -3.61 -25.65
CA ASN A 98 -14.86 -3.43 -25.95
C ASN A 98 -15.77 -3.52 -24.71
N ASP A 99 -15.22 -3.82 -23.54
CA ASP A 99 -15.96 -4.01 -22.29
C ASP A 99 -15.01 -3.78 -21.11
N PHE A 100 -15.13 -2.60 -20.49
CA PHE A 100 -14.20 -2.18 -19.44
C PHE A 100 -14.23 -3.10 -18.22
N THR A 101 -15.34 -3.82 -18.01
CA THR A 101 -15.49 -4.76 -16.88
C THR A 101 -14.58 -5.98 -17.02
N LYS A 102 -14.09 -6.25 -18.23
CA LYS A 102 -13.16 -7.35 -18.55
C LYS A 102 -11.69 -6.92 -18.56
N ILE A 103 -11.41 -5.64 -18.34
CA ILE A 103 -10.03 -5.17 -18.22
C ILE A 103 -9.50 -5.66 -16.86
N PRO A 104 -8.40 -6.44 -16.83
CA PRO A 104 -7.80 -6.83 -15.55
C PRO A 104 -7.34 -5.58 -14.80
N ASN A 105 -7.77 -5.43 -13.54
CA ASN A 105 -7.52 -4.25 -12.73
C ASN A 105 -6.12 -4.32 -12.09
N GLY A 106 -5.37 -3.23 -12.18
CA GLY A 106 -4.06 -3.11 -11.56
C GLY A 106 -3.05 -2.32 -12.40
N VAL A 107 -2.05 -1.74 -11.74
CA VAL A 107 -1.00 -0.92 -12.34
C VAL A 107 0.36 -1.22 -11.72
N ASN A 108 1.43 -0.74 -12.34
CA ASN A 108 2.78 -0.78 -11.80
C ASN A 108 2.99 0.30 -10.73
N GLY A 109 3.90 0.05 -9.79
CA GLY A 109 4.29 1.08 -8.82
C GLY A 109 5.29 0.66 -7.75
N VAL A 110 5.62 -0.63 -7.62
CA VAL A 110 6.50 -1.12 -6.55
C VAL A 110 7.90 -0.47 -6.59
N GLU A 111 8.47 -0.32 -7.78
CA GLU A 111 9.80 0.26 -8.00
C GLU A 111 9.79 1.80 -7.87
N ASP A 112 8.78 2.45 -8.45
CA ASP A 112 8.74 3.91 -8.57
C ASP A 112 8.23 4.62 -7.31
N ARG A 113 7.63 3.89 -6.35
CA ARG A 113 7.00 4.42 -5.14
C ARG A 113 7.85 5.44 -4.41
N MET A 114 9.07 5.09 -4.05
CA MET A 114 9.91 5.96 -3.22
C MET A 114 10.31 7.24 -3.95
N SER A 115 10.75 7.14 -5.22
CA SER A 115 11.15 8.34 -5.98
C SER A 115 9.95 9.25 -6.27
N LEU A 116 8.76 8.70 -6.52
CA LEU A 116 7.56 9.52 -6.73
C LEU A 116 7.09 10.21 -5.45
N VAL A 117 7.12 9.53 -4.30
CA VAL A 117 6.81 10.15 -3.02
C VAL A 117 7.86 11.21 -2.67
N TRP A 118 9.14 10.97 -3.00
CA TRP A 118 10.20 11.96 -2.83
C TRP A 118 9.98 13.19 -3.72
N GLU A 119 9.79 12.99 -5.03
CA GLU A 119 9.58 14.05 -6.01
C GLU A 119 8.35 14.91 -5.66
N LYS A 120 7.20 14.26 -5.45
CA LYS A 120 5.93 14.95 -5.21
C LYS A 120 5.74 15.43 -3.78
N GLY A 121 6.52 14.89 -2.84
CA GLY A 121 6.44 15.20 -1.42
C GLY A 121 7.61 16.07 -0.97
N VAL A 122 8.80 15.47 -0.90
CA VAL A 122 10.00 16.13 -0.34
C VAL A 122 10.53 17.23 -1.25
N HIS A 123 10.78 16.92 -2.53
CA HIS A 123 11.30 17.90 -3.48
C HIS A 123 10.30 19.04 -3.73
N ALA A 124 9.00 18.73 -3.78
CA ALA A 124 7.93 19.73 -3.84
C ALA A 124 7.74 20.55 -2.55
N GLY A 125 8.48 20.21 -1.47
CA GLY A 125 8.44 20.92 -0.19
C GLY A 125 7.23 20.64 0.68
N LEU A 126 6.42 19.60 0.39
CA LEU A 126 5.25 19.23 1.19
C LEU A 126 5.58 18.26 2.34
N LEU A 127 6.62 17.46 2.19
CA LEU A 127 7.14 16.56 3.22
C LEU A 127 8.57 16.95 3.58
N ASP A 128 8.96 16.79 4.84
CA ASP A 128 10.38 16.68 5.17
C ASP A 128 10.89 15.23 5.01
N PRO A 129 12.22 15.02 4.99
CA PRO A 129 12.79 13.68 4.87
C PRO A 129 12.40 12.71 6.00
N CYS A 130 12.16 13.19 7.22
CA CYS A 130 11.73 12.34 8.33
C CYS A 130 10.30 11.84 8.10
N ARG A 131 9.41 12.73 7.64
CA ARG A 131 8.04 12.35 7.26
C ARG A 131 8.02 11.40 6.07
N PHE A 132 8.91 11.58 5.09
CA PHE A 132 9.12 10.63 4.00
C PHE A 132 9.47 9.23 4.52
N VAL A 133 10.42 9.11 5.46
CA VAL A 133 10.75 7.83 6.10
C VAL A 133 9.54 7.23 6.82
N ALA A 134 8.79 8.05 7.55
CA ALA A 134 7.60 7.61 8.28
C ALA A 134 6.55 6.97 7.37
N VAL A 135 6.15 7.66 6.28
CA VAL A 135 5.06 7.22 5.39
C VAL A 135 5.47 6.12 4.40
N THR A 136 6.77 5.88 4.25
CA THR A 136 7.29 4.84 3.35
C THR A 136 7.76 3.58 4.06
N SER A 137 8.03 3.63 5.37
CA SER A 137 8.57 2.50 6.14
C SER A 137 8.15 2.44 7.62
N THR A 138 8.48 3.45 8.45
CA THR A 138 8.33 3.37 9.92
C THR A 138 6.89 3.13 10.36
N ASN A 139 5.92 3.84 9.78
CA ASN A 139 4.52 3.68 10.16
C ASN A 139 4.01 2.27 9.81
N ALA A 140 4.43 1.71 8.68
CA ALA A 140 4.06 0.36 8.28
C ALA A 140 4.59 -0.65 9.30
N ALA A 141 5.86 -0.50 9.70
CA ALA A 141 6.47 -1.37 10.69
C ALA A 141 5.76 -1.29 12.06
N LYS A 142 5.36 -0.10 12.50
CA LYS A 142 4.62 0.11 13.75
C LYS A 142 3.21 -0.52 13.68
N ILE A 143 2.46 -0.26 12.60
CA ILE A 143 1.09 -0.74 12.41
C ILE A 143 1.05 -2.27 12.27
N PHE A 144 1.99 -2.86 11.51
CA PHE A 144 2.06 -4.31 11.28
C PHE A 144 2.94 -5.05 12.29
N ASN A 145 3.27 -4.42 13.42
CA ASN A 145 3.93 -5.01 14.58
C ASN A 145 5.33 -5.63 14.33
N ILE A 146 6.14 -4.98 13.50
CA ILE A 146 7.51 -5.39 13.18
C ILE A 146 8.53 -4.25 13.43
N TYR A 147 8.13 -3.22 14.17
CA TYR A 147 9.01 -2.16 14.65
C TYR A 147 9.63 -2.53 16.01
N PRO A 148 10.92 -2.26 16.28
CA PRO A 148 11.90 -1.60 15.42
C PRO A 148 12.72 -2.57 14.55
N GLN A 149 12.33 -3.85 14.43
CA GLN A 149 13.05 -4.80 13.57
C GLN A 149 13.16 -4.26 12.13
N LYS A 150 12.08 -3.66 11.60
CA LYS A 150 12.05 -2.93 10.33
C LYS A 150 11.72 -1.45 10.55
N GLY A 151 12.01 -0.62 9.54
CA GLY A 151 11.57 0.77 9.50
C GLY A 151 12.30 1.72 10.46
N ARG A 152 13.48 1.31 10.98
CA ARG A 152 14.36 2.14 11.81
C ARG A 152 15.82 1.75 11.57
N ILE A 153 16.70 2.75 11.52
CA ILE A 153 18.15 2.54 11.64
C ILE A 153 18.50 2.62 13.12
N ALA A 154 18.70 1.47 13.76
CA ALA A 154 19.10 1.36 15.17
C ALA A 154 19.85 0.04 15.41
N VAL A 155 20.63 0.00 16.49
CA VAL A 155 21.27 -1.25 16.94
C VAL A 155 20.19 -2.30 17.22
N GLY A 156 20.32 -3.48 16.62
CA GLY A 156 19.37 -4.59 16.73
C GLY A 156 18.27 -4.61 15.66
N SER A 157 18.12 -3.57 14.84
CA SER A 157 17.25 -3.58 13.66
C SER A 157 17.88 -4.38 12.51
N ASP A 158 17.06 -4.90 11.60
CA ASP A 158 17.55 -5.54 10.39
C ASP A 158 18.26 -4.50 9.51
N ALA A 159 19.37 -4.90 8.89
CA ALA A 159 20.15 -4.07 7.98
C ALA A 159 19.49 -3.96 6.59
N ASP A 160 18.24 -3.52 6.57
CA ASP A 160 17.48 -3.15 5.37
C ASP A 160 17.58 -1.63 5.20
N VAL A 161 18.56 -1.20 4.41
CA VAL A 161 19.00 0.21 4.35
C VAL A 161 19.07 0.66 2.90
N VAL A 162 18.61 1.87 2.64
CA VAL A 162 18.75 2.51 1.32
C VAL A 162 19.70 3.69 1.45
N ILE A 163 20.76 3.69 0.64
CA ILE A 163 21.59 4.88 0.43
C ILE A 163 20.90 5.70 -0.65
N TRP A 164 20.31 6.81 -0.21
CA TRP A 164 19.43 7.64 -1.03
C TRP A 164 20.16 8.91 -1.46
N ASN A 165 20.26 9.15 -2.77
CA ASN A 165 20.80 10.40 -3.29
C ASN A 165 19.65 11.37 -3.60
N PRO A 166 19.49 12.44 -2.79
CA PRO A 166 18.38 13.39 -2.96
C PRO A 166 18.52 14.30 -4.17
N ASN A 167 19.74 14.45 -4.70
CA ASN A 167 20.07 15.35 -5.82
C ASN A 167 20.14 14.62 -7.16
N ALA A 168 20.29 13.29 -7.14
CA ALA A 168 20.23 12.48 -8.34
C ALA A 168 18.82 12.51 -8.94
N THR A 169 18.76 12.53 -10.27
CA THR A 169 17.52 12.50 -11.05
C THR A 169 17.50 11.29 -11.95
N ARG A 170 16.31 10.73 -12.17
CA ARG A 170 16.08 9.74 -13.24
C ARG A 170 14.77 10.05 -13.96
N THR A 171 14.69 9.69 -15.24
CA THR A 171 13.43 9.68 -15.98
C THR A 171 12.85 8.27 -15.92
N ILE A 172 11.60 8.16 -15.47
CA ILE A 172 10.90 6.88 -15.39
C ILE A 172 10.57 6.42 -16.82
N SER A 173 10.97 5.19 -17.15
CA SER A 173 10.64 4.57 -18.42
C SER A 173 10.47 3.06 -18.29
N LYS A 174 9.53 2.48 -19.06
CA LYS A 174 9.40 1.03 -19.23
C LYS A 174 10.68 0.38 -19.78
N ASP A 175 11.51 1.13 -20.50
CA ASP A 175 12.72 0.57 -21.12
C ASP A 175 13.87 0.42 -20.10
N THR A 176 13.75 1.05 -18.93
CA THR A 176 14.77 1.07 -17.89
C THR A 176 14.29 0.53 -16.54
N HIS A 177 12.98 0.28 -16.36
CA HIS A 177 12.46 -0.29 -15.13
C HIS A 177 12.78 -1.79 -15.01
N HIS A 178 12.60 -2.34 -13.82
CA HIS A 178 12.88 -3.75 -13.52
C HIS A 178 11.60 -4.60 -13.41
N GLN A 179 10.43 -4.02 -13.73
CA GLN A 179 9.16 -4.72 -13.71
C GLN A 179 8.95 -5.51 -15.01
N ALA A 180 8.22 -6.63 -14.93
CA ALA A 180 7.98 -7.50 -16.08
C ALA A 180 6.94 -6.93 -17.07
N CYS A 181 6.22 -5.85 -16.72
CA CYS A 181 5.17 -5.29 -17.55
C CYS A 181 5.70 -4.38 -18.66
N ASP A 182 5.07 -4.43 -19.83
CA ASP A 182 5.48 -3.70 -21.04
C ASP A 182 5.03 -2.22 -21.11
N PHE A 183 4.71 -1.61 -19.97
CA PHE A 183 4.42 -0.18 -19.82
C PHE A 183 4.70 0.33 -18.40
N ASN A 184 4.76 1.65 -18.25
CA ASN A 184 4.80 2.33 -16.96
C ASN A 184 3.76 3.47 -16.95
N ILE A 185 2.90 3.53 -15.91
CA ILE A 185 1.89 4.62 -15.78
C ILE A 185 2.50 6.00 -15.48
N PHE A 186 3.81 6.04 -15.18
CA PHE A 186 4.59 7.25 -14.91
C PHE A 186 5.61 7.56 -16.04
N GLU A 187 5.43 6.97 -17.22
CA GLU A 187 6.34 7.12 -18.36
C GLU A 187 6.71 8.58 -18.64
N GLY A 188 8.02 8.84 -18.79
CA GLY A 188 8.58 10.16 -19.10
C GLY A 188 8.66 11.12 -17.92
N MET A 189 8.19 10.76 -16.73
CA MET A 189 8.32 11.60 -15.55
C MET A 189 9.76 11.65 -15.06
N THR A 190 10.34 12.85 -14.92
CA THR A 190 11.63 13.04 -14.26
C THR A 190 11.41 13.21 -12.77
N VAL A 191 12.15 12.45 -11.96
CA VAL A 191 12.02 12.41 -10.49
C VAL A 191 13.38 12.58 -9.84
N HIS A 192 13.42 13.37 -8.77
CA HIS A 192 14.54 13.46 -7.84
C HIS A 192 14.48 12.35 -6.80
N GLY A 193 15.61 12.08 -6.14
CA GLY A 193 15.69 11.05 -5.12
C GLY A 193 15.78 9.67 -5.75
N VAL A 194 17.01 9.17 -5.86
CA VAL A 194 17.30 7.87 -6.48
C VAL A 194 18.04 7.00 -5.47
N PRO A 195 17.66 5.70 -5.33
CA PRO A 195 18.42 4.76 -4.52
C PRO A 195 19.73 4.41 -5.24
N GLU A 196 20.86 4.80 -4.67
CA GLU A 196 22.19 4.41 -5.17
C GLU A 196 22.54 2.99 -4.73
N PHE A 197 22.25 2.69 -3.46
CA PHE A 197 22.44 1.35 -2.90
C PHE A 197 21.19 0.92 -2.15
N VAL A 198 20.80 -0.35 -2.33
CA VAL A 198 19.77 -0.99 -1.54
C VAL A 198 20.38 -2.21 -0.87
N LEU A 199 20.38 -2.20 0.46
CA LEU A 199 20.84 -3.30 1.28
C LEU A 199 19.63 -4.05 1.83
N VAL A 200 19.68 -5.37 1.77
CA VAL A 200 18.70 -6.27 2.39
C VAL A 200 19.46 -7.24 3.28
N HIS A 201 19.12 -7.29 4.57
CA HIS A 201 19.85 -8.07 5.58
C HIS A 201 21.39 -7.86 5.52
N GLY A 202 21.81 -6.62 5.27
CA GLY A 202 23.23 -6.22 5.23
C GLY A 202 23.97 -6.59 3.94
N ARG A 203 23.28 -7.12 2.91
CA ARG A 203 23.86 -7.39 1.59
C ARG A 203 23.41 -6.37 0.57
N ILE A 204 24.35 -5.86 -0.24
CA ILE A 204 24.05 -4.96 -1.36
C ILE A 204 23.29 -5.77 -2.42
N CYS A 205 22.04 -5.41 -2.64
CA CYS A 205 21.13 -6.02 -3.61
C CYS A 205 20.90 -5.15 -4.84
N VAL A 206 21.09 -3.83 -4.72
CA VAL A 206 21.08 -2.87 -5.83
C VAL A 206 22.29 -1.96 -5.67
N GLU A 207 22.99 -1.71 -6.77
CA GLU A 207 24.12 -0.78 -6.85
C GLU A 207 24.01 0.00 -8.17
N ASN A 208 23.84 1.31 -8.09
CA ASN A 208 23.76 2.22 -9.26
C ASN A 208 22.77 1.74 -10.33
N GLY A 209 21.58 1.31 -9.90
CA GLY A 209 20.55 0.79 -10.79
C GLY A 209 20.73 -0.67 -11.25
N LEU A 210 21.85 -1.33 -10.90
CA LEU A 210 22.06 -2.74 -11.21
C LEU A 210 21.54 -3.62 -10.07
N VAL A 211 20.52 -4.43 -10.36
CA VAL A 211 19.97 -5.42 -9.43
C VAL A 211 20.85 -6.67 -9.42
N ARG A 212 21.34 -7.05 -8.24
CA ARG A 212 22.16 -8.25 -7.99
C ARG A 212 21.58 -9.03 -6.81
N VAL A 213 20.65 -9.92 -7.10
CA VAL A 213 19.97 -10.73 -6.08
C VAL A 213 19.90 -12.20 -6.47
N ALA A 214 19.89 -13.08 -5.48
CA ALA A 214 19.54 -14.49 -5.66
C ALA A 214 18.08 -14.72 -5.28
N GLU A 215 17.36 -15.48 -6.10
CA GLU A 215 16.00 -15.91 -5.80
C GLU A 215 15.96 -16.64 -4.43
N GLY A 216 14.93 -16.38 -3.63
CA GLY A 216 14.77 -16.99 -2.31
C GLY A 216 15.62 -16.34 -1.20
N PHE A 217 16.35 -15.26 -1.47
CA PHE A 217 17.11 -14.56 -0.42
C PHE A 217 16.20 -13.87 0.62
N GLY A 218 15.02 -13.40 0.19
CA GLY A 218 14.00 -12.82 1.07
C GLY A 218 13.42 -13.85 2.03
N ARG A 219 12.94 -13.37 3.19
CA ARG A 219 12.38 -14.24 4.25
C ARG A 219 11.00 -13.75 4.67
N PHE A 220 10.14 -14.68 5.02
CA PHE A 220 8.89 -14.37 5.70
C PHE A 220 9.18 -13.72 7.06
N VAL A 221 8.51 -12.61 7.34
CA VAL A 221 8.56 -11.92 8.64
C VAL A 221 7.21 -12.12 9.32
N PRO A 222 7.13 -12.88 10.43
CA PRO A 222 5.88 -13.03 11.16
C PRO A 222 5.46 -11.67 11.74
N THR A 223 4.17 -11.35 11.66
CA THR A 223 3.56 -10.15 12.25
C THR A 223 2.75 -10.56 13.47
N PRO A 224 3.29 -10.44 14.70
CA PRO A 224 2.56 -10.84 15.90
C PRO A 224 1.25 -10.05 16.01
N VAL A 225 0.20 -10.72 16.48
CA VAL A 225 -1.10 -10.08 16.70
C VAL A 225 -1.01 -8.98 17.77
N ARG A 226 -2.01 -8.10 17.80
CA ARG A 226 -2.15 -7.05 18.81
C ARG A 226 -0.93 -6.09 18.87
N PRO A 227 -0.63 -5.36 17.78
CA PRO A 227 0.38 -4.30 17.78
C PRO A 227 0.17 -3.32 18.94
N PRO A 228 1.14 -3.15 19.86
CA PRO A 228 1.05 -2.18 20.95
C PRO A 228 0.76 -0.76 20.46
N PHE A 229 1.41 -0.36 19.36
CA PHE A 229 1.19 0.93 18.71
C PHE A 229 -0.28 1.21 18.35
N VAL A 230 -1.07 0.17 18.11
CA VAL A 230 -2.49 0.30 17.75
C VAL A 230 -3.39 0.07 18.97
N TYR A 231 -3.19 -1.04 19.68
CA TYR A 231 -4.12 -1.50 20.70
C TYR A 231 -3.92 -0.84 22.06
N ASP A 232 -2.70 -0.42 22.41
CA ASP A 232 -2.46 0.22 23.70
C ASP A 232 -3.02 1.65 23.73
N ILE A 233 -3.12 2.31 22.57
CA ILE A 233 -3.82 3.60 22.41
C ILE A 233 -5.32 3.41 22.67
N ILE A 234 -5.93 2.39 22.05
CA ILE A 234 -7.37 2.10 22.21
C ILE A 234 -7.71 1.77 23.67
N GLU A 235 -6.78 1.12 24.38
CA GLU A 235 -6.95 0.71 25.78
C GLU A 235 -6.53 1.79 26.79
N GLY A 236 -6.05 2.95 26.34
CA GLY A 236 -5.61 4.03 27.21
C GLY A 236 -4.35 3.69 28.04
N LYS A 237 -3.57 2.70 27.60
CA LYS A 237 -2.32 2.27 28.25
C LYS A 237 -1.15 3.17 27.92
N VAL A 238 -1.20 3.86 26.79
CA VAL A 238 -0.19 4.85 26.39
C VAL A 238 -0.66 6.25 26.81
N LYS A 239 0.13 6.90 27.67
CA LYS A 239 0.12 8.37 27.79
C LYS A 239 1.09 8.90 26.74
N PRO A 240 0.75 9.94 25.97
CA PRO A 240 1.62 10.46 24.90
C PRO A 240 2.99 10.80 25.47
N THR A 241 4.04 10.16 24.95
CA THR A 241 5.41 10.37 25.41
C THR A 241 5.93 11.73 24.94
N ALA A 242 6.93 12.29 25.63
CA ALA A 242 7.46 13.62 25.30
C ALA A 242 8.09 13.70 23.89
N ASP A 243 8.63 12.59 23.38
CA ASP A 243 9.23 12.49 22.04
C ASP A 243 8.17 12.43 20.94
N GLU A 244 7.07 11.70 21.15
CA GLU A 244 5.92 11.67 20.24
C GLU A 244 5.21 13.03 20.19
N GLN A 245 5.14 13.74 21.32
CA GLN A 245 4.67 15.13 21.36
C GLN A 245 5.60 16.08 20.59
N HIS A 246 6.88 15.77 20.44
CA HIS A 246 7.83 16.59 19.69
C HIS A 246 7.68 16.37 18.18
N GLU A 247 7.53 15.12 17.73
CA GLU A 247 7.22 14.77 16.34
C GLU A 247 5.84 15.30 15.91
N GLU A 248 4.81 15.17 16.75
CA GLU A 248 3.48 15.77 16.51
C GLU A 248 3.54 17.30 16.49
N LYS A 249 4.36 17.94 17.34
CA LYS A 249 4.56 19.41 17.30
C LYS A 249 5.29 19.88 16.05
N MET A 250 6.31 19.15 15.58
CA MET A 250 7.01 19.49 14.33
C MET A 250 6.09 19.30 13.11
N ASN A 251 5.42 18.16 13.01
CA ASN A 251 4.47 17.89 11.94
C ASN A 251 3.27 18.85 12.00
N GLY A 252 2.76 19.16 13.19
CA GLY A 252 1.70 20.13 13.43
C GLY A 252 2.08 21.57 13.12
N ASN A 253 3.33 21.97 13.35
CA ASN A 253 3.85 23.29 12.94
C ASN A 253 3.97 23.40 11.42
N MET A 254 4.40 22.34 10.75
CA MET A 254 4.42 22.29 9.29
C MET A 254 2.99 22.30 8.71
N ALA A 255 2.05 21.58 9.35
CA ALA A 255 0.64 21.59 9.01
C ALA A 255 0.01 22.99 9.14
N LYS A 256 0.31 23.71 10.22
CA LYS A 256 -0.14 25.11 10.41
C LYS A 256 0.40 26.03 9.34
N LYS A 257 1.70 25.91 9.00
CA LYS A 257 2.33 26.74 7.96
C LYS A 257 1.71 26.53 6.58
N PHE A 258 1.25 25.30 6.26
CA PHE A 258 0.54 25.02 5.01
C PHE A 258 -0.95 25.37 5.07
N ALA A 259 -1.60 25.22 6.23
CA ALA A 259 -3.00 25.64 6.44
C ALA A 259 -3.16 27.18 6.38
N GLU A 260 -2.14 27.94 6.78
CA GLU A 260 -2.09 29.39 6.60
C GLU A 260 -1.98 29.82 5.12
N LEU A 261 -1.53 28.91 4.24
CA LEU A 261 -1.38 29.14 2.80
C LEU A 261 -2.59 28.69 1.96
N ASP A 262 -3.53 27.92 2.54
CA ASP A 262 -4.75 27.46 1.86
C ASP A 262 -5.99 28.14 2.47
N ILE A 263 -6.83 28.71 1.60
CA ILE A 263 -8.07 29.43 1.94
C ILE A 263 -9.01 28.55 2.79
N GLN A 264 -9.58 29.16 3.84
CA GLN A 264 -10.57 28.56 4.74
C GLN A 264 -11.79 28.01 3.95
N ILE A 265 -12.01 26.70 4.07
CA ILE A 265 -13.24 26.04 3.62
C ILE A 265 -14.17 25.94 4.84
N PRO A 266 -15.43 26.43 4.77
CA PRO A 266 -16.37 26.31 5.87
C PRO A 266 -16.63 24.85 6.25
N PRO A 267 -16.87 24.54 7.53
CA PRO A 267 -17.31 23.22 7.92
C PRO A 267 -18.69 22.94 7.32
N GLU A 268 -18.81 21.94 6.45
CA GLU A 268 -20.12 21.35 6.14
C GLU A 268 -20.56 20.47 7.32
N GLU A 269 -21.78 20.72 7.80
CA GLU A 269 -22.40 19.98 8.89
C GLU A 269 -22.51 18.48 8.56
N PRO A 270 -22.42 17.60 9.58
CA PRO A 270 -22.53 16.16 9.37
C PRO A 270 -23.93 15.80 8.83
N ILE A 271 -23.98 15.24 7.62
CA ILE A 271 -25.15 14.54 7.10
C ILE A 271 -25.23 13.18 7.81
N PHE A 272 -25.64 13.15 9.07
CA PHE A 272 -26.14 11.94 9.71
C PHE A 272 -27.01 12.33 10.91
N ASP A 273 -28.27 12.66 10.62
CA ASP A 273 -29.36 12.59 11.57
C ASP A 273 -30.57 11.93 10.90
N GLY A 274 -31.06 10.84 11.50
CA GLY A 274 -32.44 10.37 11.38
C GLY A 274 -32.86 9.59 10.12
N ASN A 275 -33.09 8.29 10.31
CA ASN A 275 -34.10 7.44 9.66
C ASN A 275 -34.58 7.80 8.24
N LEU A 276 -34.09 7.06 7.24
CA LEU A 276 -34.81 6.87 5.96
C LEU A 276 -35.12 5.39 5.74
N ALA A 277 -36.41 5.08 5.84
CA ALA A 277 -36.99 3.78 5.54
C ALA A 277 -37.16 3.61 4.01
N GLY A 278 -36.28 2.80 3.40
CA GLY A 278 -36.44 2.04 2.13
C GLY A 278 -36.81 2.76 0.81
N PRO A 279 -36.89 2.04 -0.33
CA PRO A 279 -36.21 0.79 -0.70
C PRO A 279 -35.42 0.91 -2.03
N ALA A 280 -34.22 0.33 -2.11
CA ALA A 280 -33.64 -0.25 -3.33
C ALA A 280 -32.33 -0.95 -2.97
N ILE A 281 -32.46 -2.17 -2.46
CA ILE A 281 -31.35 -3.12 -2.38
C ILE A 281 -31.05 -3.53 -3.82
N SER A 282 -29.94 -3.06 -4.38
CA SER A 282 -29.33 -3.73 -5.53
C SER A 282 -28.36 -4.77 -4.98
N PRO A 283 -28.66 -6.08 -5.05
CA PRO A 283 -27.70 -7.10 -4.69
C PRO A 283 -26.72 -7.25 -5.85
N THR A 284 -25.53 -6.66 -5.74
CA THR A 284 -24.38 -7.09 -6.57
C THR A 284 -23.74 -8.30 -5.90
N SER A 285 -24.46 -9.42 -5.93
CA SER A 285 -23.89 -10.75 -5.70
C SER A 285 -23.36 -11.27 -7.03
N THR A 286 -22.03 -11.26 -7.20
CA THR A 286 -21.39 -11.92 -8.34
C THR A 286 -21.46 -13.43 -8.11
N HIS A 287 -22.45 -14.09 -8.73
CA HIS A 287 -22.45 -15.54 -8.90
C HIS A 287 -21.42 -15.90 -9.97
N THR A 288 -20.32 -16.55 -9.57
CA THR A 288 -19.47 -17.31 -10.50
C THR A 288 -19.87 -18.77 -10.41
N MET A 289 -20.85 -19.18 -11.21
CA MET A 289 -21.08 -20.59 -11.52
C MET A 289 -21.66 -20.68 -12.94
N LEU A 290 -20.85 -21.11 -13.91
CA LEU A 290 -21.31 -21.84 -15.09
C LEU A 290 -20.10 -22.50 -15.80
N GLY A 291 -20.15 -23.84 -15.84
CA GLY A 291 -19.58 -24.68 -16.92
C GLY A 291 -18.09 -25.02 -16.87
N ARG A 292 -17.74 -26.16 -16.24
CA ARG A 292 -16.46 -26.86 -16.46
C ARG A 292 -16.40 -27.38 -17.91
N VAL A 293 -15.26 -27.19 -18.56
CA VAL A 293 -14.82 -27.99 -19.71
C VAL A 293 -13.79 -28.98 -19.17
N ASP A 294 -14.08 -30.28 -19.30
CA ASP A 294 -13.22 -31.35 -18.79
C ASP A 294 -11.86 -31.40 -19.52
N GLY A 295 -10.79 -31.68 -18.77
CA GLY A 295 -9.61 -32.34 -19.34
C GLY A 295 -8.21 -31.75 -19.08
N LYS A 296 -7.99 -30.80 -18.17
CA LYS A 296 -6.63 -30.46 -17.70
C LYS A 296 -6.59 -30.30 -16.18
N ARG A 297 -5.68 -31.03 -15.52
CA ARG A 297 -5.39 -30.88 -14.09
C ARG A 297 -4.59 -29.61 -13.88
N ASP A 298 -5.15 -28.68 -13.10
CA ASP A 298 -4.45 -27.53 -12.56
C ASP A 298 -3.76 -27.93 -11.25
N MET A 299 -2.47 -27.61 -11.11
CA MET A 299 -1.66 -27.96 -9.92
C MET A 299 -1.78 -26.93 -8.79
N GLN A 300 -2.64 -25.92 -8.93
CA GLN A 300 -2.79 -24.84 -7.94
C GLN A 300 -4.07 -24.91 -7.09
N GLU A 301 -4.93 -25.93 -7.26
CA GLU A 301 -6.05 -26.14 -6.34
C GLU A 301 -5.65 -27.03 -5.15
N SER A 302 -5.65 -26.44 -3.95
CA SER A 302 -5.68 -27.17 -2.68
C SER A 302 -7.12 -27.59 -2.39
N SER A 303 -7.38 -28.88 -2.19
CA SER A 303 -8.72 -29.42 -1.92
C SER A 303 -9.20 -29.27 -0.48
N PHE A 304 -8.79 -28.22 0.23
CA PHE A 304 -9.29 -27.94 1.57
C PHE A 304 -10.52 -27.02 1.51
N SER A 305 -11.69 -27.61 1.78
CA SER A 305 -12.94 -26.88 2.04
C SER A 305 -13.32 -27.09 3.50
N ILE A 306 -13.47 -26.02 4.27
CA ILE A 306 -14.16 -26.06 5.57
C ILE A 306 -15.65 -25.80 5.27
N SER A 307 -16.43 -26.89 5.26
CA SER A 307 -17.88 -26.83 5.38
C SER A 307 -18.25 -27.05 6.85
N GLU A 308 -19.07 -26.15 7.38
CA GLU A 308 -19.62 -26.19 8.73
C GLU A 308 -20.69 -27.29 8.83
N GLU A 309 -20.26 -28.53 9.07
CA GLU A 309 -21.15 -29.62 9.49
C GLU A 309 -20.93 -29.92 10.97
N LEU A 310 -22.00 -29.81 11.75
CA LEU A 310 -22.06 -30.20 13.16
C LEU A 310 -21.79 -31.71 13.30
N ASP A 311 -20.55 -32.10 13.60
CA ASP A 311 -20.24 -33.45 14.06
C ASP A 311 -20.46 -33.55 15.58
N ARG A 312 -21.66 -34.00 15.97
CA ARG A 312 -21.97 -34.47 17.32
C ARG A 312 -21.62 -35.96 17.42
N SER A 313 -20.34 -36.30 17.48
CA SER A 313 -19.94 -37.63 17.90
C SER A 313 -18.58 -37.63 18.62
N SER A 314 -18.53 -38.34 19.73
CA SER A 314 -17.42 -38.39 20.68
C SER A 314 -16.26 -39.26 20.18
N VAL A 315 -15.04 -38.75 20.41
CA VAL A 315 -13.73 -39.43 20.43
C VAL A 315 -13.37 -40.29 19.21
N ARG A 316 -12.45 -39.79 18.36
CA ARG A 316 -11.61 -40.65 17.49
C ARG A 316 -10.14 -40.22 17.46
N ALA A 317 -9.30 -41.24 17.32
CA ALA A 317 -7.88 -41.28 17.64
C ALA A 317 -6.96 -40.55 16.63
N CYS A 318 -5.88 -39.97 17.16
CA CYS A 318 -4.79 -39.33 16.42
C CYS A 318 -3.95 -40.35 15.65
N ILE A 319 -3.91 -40.25 14.32
CA ILE A 319 -2.85 -40.84 13.50
C ILE A 319 -2.01 -39.69 12.93
N ARG A 320 -0.74 -39.65 13.33
CA ARG A 320 0.23 -38.61 12.97
C ARG A 320 1.09 -39.12 11.81
N VAL A 321 0.81 -38.68 10.58
CA VAL A 321 1.62 -39.04 9.41
C VAL A 321 2.75 -38.03 9.25
N LYS A 322 4.00 -38.48 9.46
CA LYS A 322 5.23 -37.76 9.12
C LYS A 322 5.66 -38.16 7.71
N ASN A 323 5.59 -37.20 6.77
CA ASN A 323 6.46 -36.96 5.60
C ASN A 323 5.64 -36.59 4.34
N PRO A 324 5.96 -35.46 3.67
CA PRO A 324 5.43 -35.17 2.34
C PRO A 324 6.17 -35.97 1.24
N PRO A 325 5.52 -36.26 0.10
CA PRO A 325 6.10 -37.01 -1.01
C PRO A 325 6.95 -36.08 -1.89
N GLY A 326 8.27 -36.22 -1.82
CA GLY A 326 9.23 -35.50 -2.65
C GLY A 326 10.65 -35.84 -2.21
N GLY A 327 11.38 -36.56 -3.05
CA GLY A 327 12.58 -37.32 -2.66
C GLY A 327 13.74 -36.49 -2.09
N LYS A 328 14.57 -37.19 -1.31
CA LYS A 328 15.84 -36.70 -0.77
C LYS A 328 16.82 -36.34 -1.90
N SER A 329 17.35 -35.13 -1.92
CA SER A 329 18.59 -34.84 -2.64
C SER A 329 19.77 -35.30 -1.77
N SER A 330 20.61 -36.16 -2.32
CA SER A 330 21.90 -36.53 -1.73
C SER A 330 22.95 -35.55 -2.27
N GLY A 331 23.64 -34.87 -1.37
CA GLY A 331 24.87 -34.17 -1.68
C GLY A 331 25.99 -35.16 -1.92
N PHE A 332 26.80 -34.90 -2.93
CA PHE A 332 28.17 -35.38 -3.02
C PHE A 332 29.07 -34.15 -3.23
N TRP A 333 29.95 -33.96 -2.24
CA TRP A 333 31.21 -33.20 -2.18
C TRP A 333 31.38 -31.94 -3.04
#